data_AF-A0A086WDZ1-F1
#
_entry.id   AF-A0A086WDZ1-F1
#
_cell.length_a   1.000
_cell.length_b   1.000
_cell.length_c   1.000
_cell.angle_alpha   90.00
_cell.angle_beta   90.00
_cell.angle_gamma   90.00
#
_symmetry.space_group_name_H-M   'P 1'
#
loop_
_entity.id
_entity.type
_entity.pdbx_description
1 polymer ?
#
loop_
_entity_poly.entity_id
_entity_poly.type
_entity_poly.pdbx_seq_one_letter_code
_entity_poly.pdbx_strand_id
1 'polypeptide(L)'
;MNKPPSLLSLFLVLAALALFGFIGARYMLSSHTENTNQQLGIVWPGLATMPEADRAFLVELAHTCNLTTRQPVRAEVVDCLRSVQMTPQASARLDRLIGQAPAQQR
;
A
#
# COMPACT_ATOMS: atom_id res chain seq x y z
N MET A 1 -25.44 42.39 12.38
CA MET A 1 -26.52 41.64 13.05
C MET A 1 -26.40 40.21 12.56
N ASN A 2 -25.70 39.37 13.31
CA ASN A 2 -25.25 38.07 12.83
C ASN A 2 -26.30 37.05 13.29
N LYS A 3 -27.21 36.66 12.40
CA LYS A 3 -28.21 35.62 12.67
C LYS A 3 -27.47 34.32 13.03
N PRO A 4 -27.83 33.65 14.14
CA PRO A 4 -27.20 32.38 14.47
C PRO A 4 -27.44 31.40 13.31
N PRO A 5 -26.41 30.64 12.90
CA PRO A 5 -26.56 29.71 11.80
C PRO A 5 -27.66 28.71 12.13
N SER A 6 -28.61 28.55 11.20
CA SER A 6 -29.66 27.55 11.31
C SER A 6 -29.02 26.16 11.42
N LEU A 7 -29.58 25.30 12.28
CA LEU A 7 -29.13 23.90 12.43
C LEU A 7 -29.05 23.17 11.09
N LEU A 8 -29.94 23.50 10.15
CA LEU A 8 -29.96 22.95 8.79
C LEU A 8 -28.71 23.34 7.98
N SER A 9 -28.23 24.58 8.14
CA SER A 9 -26.97 25.04 7.54
C SER A 9 -25.77 24.32 8.17
N LEU A 10 -25.82 24.04 9.47
CA LEU A 10 -24.77 23.32 10.19
C LEU A 10 -24.66 21.87 9.70
N PHE A 11 -25.80 21.19 9.53
CA PHE A 11 -25.86 19.84 8.96
C PHE A 11 -25.34 19.79 7.52
N LEU A 12 -25.68 20.76 6.68
CA LEU A 12 -25.17 20.83 5.31
C LEU A 12 -23.66 21.01 5.25
N VAL A 13 -23.10 21.87 6.11
CA VAL A 13 -21.65 22.08 6.20
C VAL A 13 -20.95 20.81 6.68
N LEU A 14 -21.50 20.13 7.70
CA LEU A 14 -20.98 18.85 8.18
C LEU A 14 -21.03 17.76 7.11
N ALA A 15 -22.14 17.64 6.39
CA ALA A 15 -22.28 16.69 5.30
C ALA A 15 -21.27 16.95 4.17
N ALA A 16 -21.08 18.22 3.79
CA ALA A 16 -20.08 18.61 2.80
C ALA A 16 -18.65 18.24 3.26
N LEU A 17 -18.28 18.56 4.50
CA LEU A 17 -16.97 18.21 5.06
C LEU A 17 -16.76 16.69 5.13
N ALA A 18 -17.79 15.91 5.48
CA ALA A 18 -17.72 14.46 5.50
C ALA A 18 -17.50 13.87 4.10
N LEU A 19 -18.20 14.39 3.08
CA LEU A 19 -18.01 13.97 1.69
C LEU A 19 -16.61 14.31 1.16
N PHE A 20 -16.13 15.53 1.44
CA PHE A 20 -14.76 15.93 1.08
C PHE A 20 -13.71 15.07 1.78
N GLY A 21 -13.89 14.75 3.07
CA GLY A 21 -13.01 13.85 3.81
C GLY A 21 -13.00 12.44 3.23
N PHE A 22 -14.17 11.90 2.86
CA PHE A 22 -14.29 10.55 2.30
C PHE A 22 -13.64 10.42 0.92
N ILE A 23 -13.79 11.44 0.06
CA ILE A 23 -13.17 11.47 -1.28
C ILE A 23 -11.64 11.66 -1.16
N GLY A 24 -11.17 12.54 -0.27
CA GLY A 24 -9.75 12.77 -0.03
C GLY A 24 -9.01 11.51 0.46
N ALA A 25 -9.61 10.76 1.38
CA ALA A 25 -9.04 9.52 1.89
C ALA A 25 -8.86 8.45 0.79
N ARG A 26 -9.81 8.36 -0.15
CA ARG A 26 -9.74 7.44 -1.28
C ARG A 26 -8.63 7.81 -2.27
N TYR A 27 -8.39 9.10 -2.49
CA TYR A 27 -7.41 9.59 -3.47
C TYR A 27 -5.95 9.43 -2.99
N MET A 28 -5.70 9.59 -1.69
CA MET A 28 -4.37 9.28 -1.12
C MET A 28 -4.05 7.79 -1.21
N LEU A 29 -5.05 6.93 -1.04
CA LEU A 29 -4.87 5.48 -1.05
C LEU A 29 -4.42 4.93 -2.42
N SER A 30 -4.93 5.50 -3.52
CA SER A 30 -4.61 5.04 -4.89
C SER A 30 -3.20 5.42 -5.36
N SER A 31 -2.69 6.59 -4.96
CA SER A 31 -1.33 7.02 -5.34
C SER A 31 -0.22 6.14 -4.73
N HIS A 32 -0.45 5.61 -3.53
CA HIS A 32 0.51 4.75 -2.85
C HIS A 32 0.59 3.35 -3.47
N THR A 33 -0.52 2.84 -4.00
CA THR A 33 -0.57 1.48 -4.56
C THR A 33 0.25 1.36 -5.84
N GLU A 34 0.28 2.41 -6.65
CA GLU A 34 0.99 2.39 -7.94
C GLU A 34 2.50 2.43 -7.75
N ASN A 35 2.99 3.24 -6.82
CA ASN A 35 4.42 3.33 -6.52
C ASN A 35 4.93 2.06 -5.81
N THR A 36 4.11 1.48 -4.91
CA THR A 36 4.38 0.17 -4.30
C THR A 36 4.50 -0.95 -5.35
N ASN A 37 3.59 -1.00 -6.32
CA ASN A 37 3.62 -2.02 -7.37
C ASN A 37 4.86 -1.89 -8.27
N GLN A 38 5.27 -0.66 -8.59
CA GLN A 38 6.50 -0.42 -9.36
C GLN A 38 7.75 -0.93 -8.65
N GLN A 39 7.88 -0.67 -7.34
CA GLN A 39 9.02 -1.13 -6.56
C GLN A 39 9.01 -2.65 -6.32
N LEU A 40 7.84 -3.24 -6.08
CA LEU A 40 7.69 -4.70 -6.04
C LEU A 40 8.03 -5.34 -7.40
N GLY A 41 7.75 -4.64 -8.50
CA GLY A 41 8.12 -5.05 -9.86
C GLY A 41 9.63 -5.22 -10.09
N ILE A 42 10.47 -4.60 -9.26
CA ILE A 42 11.94 -4.73 -9.32
C ILE A 42 12.38 -6.13 -8.88
N VAL A 43 11.64 -6.75 -7.96
CA VAL A 43 11.91 -8.10 -7.47
C VAL A 43 11.09 -9.12 -8.24
N TRP A 44 9.85 -8.76 -8.60
CA TRP A 44 8.91 -9.62 -9.32
C TRP A 44 8.40 -8.91 -10.58
N PRO A 45 9.13 -8.99 -11.71
CA PRO A 45 8.70 -8.40 -12.98
C PRO A 45 7.32 -8.88 -13.45
N GLY A 46 6.94 -10.11 -13.05
CA GLY A 46 5.63 -10.72 -13.30
C GLY A 46 4.59 -10.48 -12.19
N LEU A 47 4.70 -9.42 -11.38
CA LEU A 47 3.78 -9.15 -10.27
C LEU A 47 2.31 -9.10 -10.73
N ALA A 48 2.04 -8.55 -11.93
CA ALA A 48 0.69 -8.47 -12.48
C ALA A 48 0.11 -9.85 -12.85
N THR A 49 0.97 -10.81 -13.19
CA THR A 49 0.59 -12.19 -13.56
C THR A 49 0.57 -13.15 -12.37
N MET A 50 0.98 -12.69 -11.17
CA MET A 50 0.90 -13.50 -9.95
C MET A 50 -0.55 -13.76 -9.54
N PRO A 51 -0.80 -14.87 -8.82
CA PRO A 51 -2.07 -15.08 -8.14
C PRO A 51 -2.43 -13.87 -7.28
N GLU A 52 -3.69 -13.43 -7.32
CA GLU A 52 -4.15 -12.25 -6.60
C GLU A 52 -3.85 -12.34 -5.10
N ALA A 53 -3.97 -13.52 -4.51
CA ALA A 53 -3.67 -13.77 -3.11
C ALA A 53 -2.19 -13.53 -2.74
N ASP A 54 -1.25 -13.81 -3.65
CA ASP A 54 0.18 -13.57 -3.42
C ASP A 54 0.54 -12.11 -3.67
N ARG A 55 -0.04 -11.50 -4.71
CA ARG A 55 0.12 -10.08 -5.00
C ARG A 55 -0.41 -9.22 -3.85
N ALA A 56 -1.61 -9.50 -3.35
CA ALA A 56 -2.22 -8.76 -2.25
C ALA A 56 -1.36 -8.86 -0.98
N PHE A 57 -0.82 -10.04 -0.68
CA PHE A 57 0.10 -10.25 0.44
C PHE A 57 1.37 -9.40 0.33
N LEU A 58 2.01 -9.36 -0.84
CA LEU A 58 3.21 -8.54 -1.07
C LEU A 58 2.91 -7.04 -0.97
N VAL A 59 1.77 -6.59 -1.50
CA VAL A 59 1.34 -5.19 -1.45
C VAL A 59 1.03 -4.76 -0.01
N GLU A 60 0.36 -5.61 0.76
CA GLU A 60 0.06 -5.35 2.18
C GLU A 60 1.35 -5.22 3.01
N LEU A 61 2.31 -6.14 2.81
CA LEU A 61 3.62 -6.06 3.46
C LEU A 61 4.39 -4.80 3.05
N ALA A 62 4.39 -4.46 1.77
CA ALA A 62 5.05 -3.27 1.25
C ALA A 62 4.44 -1.98 1.81
N HIS A 63 3.13 -1.93 2.01
CA HIS A 63 2.49 -0.83 2.72
C HIS A 63 2.89 -0.79 4.21
N THR A 64 2.94 -1.94 4.86
CA THR A 64 3.30 -2.03 6.29
C THR A 64 4.74 -1.58 6.55
N CYS A 65 5.68 -1.92 5.68
CA CYS A 65 7.08 -1.50 5.80
C CYS A 65 7.38 -0.13 5.15
N ASN A 66 6.36 0.51 4.56
CA ASN A 66 6.46 1.78 3.85
C ASN A 66 7.50 1.78 2.72
N LEU A 67 7.40 0.77 1.84
CA LEU A 67 8.35 0.50 0.77
C LEU A 67 8.61 1.71 -0.13
N THR A 68 7.58 2.54 -0.37
CA THR A 68 7.65 3.76 -1.20
C THR A 68 8.68 4.79 -0.73
N THR A 69 9.10 4.71 0.54
CA THR A 69 10.14 5.58 1.12
C THR A 69 11.55 4.98 1.06
N ARG A 70 11.68 3.73 0.61
CA ARG A 70 12.95 3.00 0.49
C ARG A 70 13.53 3.13 -0.91
N GLN A 71 14.82 2.81 -1.04
CA GLN A 71 15.46 2.78 -2.36
C GLN A 71 14.86 1.67 -3.22
N PRO A 72 14.65 1.92 -4.53
CA PRO A 72 14.09 0.95 -5.47
C PRO A 72 15.16 -0.08 -5.88
N VAL A 73 15.64 -0.88 -4.94
CA VAL A 73 16.63 -1.95 -5.17
C VAL A 73 16.18 -3.25 -4.51
N ARG A 74 16.48 -4.39 -5.14
CA ARG A 74 16.01 -5.71 -4.67
C ARG A 74 16.34 -5.99 -3.21
N ALA A 75 17.55 -5.64 -2.76
CA ALA A 75 17.98 -5.87 -1.38
C ALA A 75 17.11 -5.09 -0.39
N GLU A 76 16.88 -3.81 -0.63
CA GLU A 76 16.05 -2.93 0.22
C GLU A 76 14.59 -3.36 0.20
N VAL A 77 14.07 -3.81 -0.94
CA VAL A 77 12.69 -4.33 -1.02
C VAL A 77 12.53 -5.57 -0.14
N VAL A 78 13.45 -6.53 -0.26
CA VAL A 78 13.39 -7.76 0.55
C VAL A 78 13.60 -7.47 2.03
N ASP A 79 14.52 -6.56 2.37
CA ASP A 79 14.79 -6.17 3.76
C ASP A 79 13.57 -5.48 4.39
N CYS A 80 12.94 -4.56 3.66
CA CYS A 80 11.70 -3.90 4.07
C CYS A 80 10.60 -4.93 4.36
N LEU A 81 10.35 -5.85 3.44
CA LEU A 81 9.32 -6.90 3.60
C LEU A 81 9.62 -7.81 4.80
N ARG A 82 10.90 -8.11 5.07
CA ARG A 82 11.33 -8.93 6.22
C ARG A 82 11.25 -8.20 7.56
N SER A 83 11.32 -6.86 7.56
CA SER A 83 11.20 -6.06 8.79
C SER A 83 9.79 -6.03 9.38
N VAL A 84 8.78 -6.44 8.61
CA VAL A 84 7.39 -6.48 9.09
C VAL A 84 7.21 -7.61 10.09
N GLN A 85 6.65 -7.29 11.25
CA GLN A 85 6.31 -8.30 12.25
C GLN A 85 5.16 -9.17 11.73
N MET A 86 5.43 -10.45 11.51
CA MET A 86 4.51 -11.39 10.89
C MET A 86 4.57 -12.76 11.56
N THR A 87 3.55 -13.60 11.31
CA THR A 87 3.52 -14.98 11.82
C THR A 87 4.58 -15.84 11.14
N PRO A 88 5.01 -16.97 11.75
CA PRO A 88 5.95 -17.90 11.12
C PRO A 88 5.47 -18.46 9.77
N GLN A 89 4.16 -18.54 9.59
CA GLN A 89 3.56 -19.01 8.33
C GLN A 89 3.68 -17.94 7.24
N ALA A 90 3.47 -16.67 7.60
CA ALA A 90 3.62 -15.54 6.69
C ALA A 90 5.09 -15.35 6.27
N SER A 91 6.04 -15.51 7.19
CA SER A 91 7.48 -15.43 6.86
C SER A 91 7.90 -16.55 5.92
N ALA A 92 7.46 -17.79 6.17
CA ALA A 92 7.74 -18.92 5.27
C ALA A 92 7.12 -18.72 3.87
N ARG A 93 5.94 -18.09 3.78
CA ARG A 93 5.33 -17.71 2.50
C ARG A 93 6.15 -16.66 1.78
N LEU A 94 6.60 -15.62 2.49
CA LEU A 94 7.47 -14.57 1.92
C LEU A 94 8.77 -15.17 1.38
N ASP A 95 9.45 -16.04 2.14
CA ASP A 95 10.69 -16.67 1.69
C ASP A 95 10.48 -17.55 0.45
N ARG A 96 9.33 -18.25 0.35
CA ARG A 96 8.95 -18.98 -0.86
C ARG A 96 8.80 -18.03 -2.06
N LEU A 97 8.10 -16.91 -1.90
CA LEU A 97 7.90 -15.93 -2.97
C LEU A 97 9.23 -15.28 -3.40
N ILE A 98 10.13 -15.01 -2.45
CA ILE A 98 11.48 -14.49 -2.74
C ILE A 98 12.30 -15.55 -3.50
N GLY A 99 12.19 -16.82 -3.13
CA GLY A 99 12.86 -17.93 -3.83
C GLY A 99 12.32 -18.18 -5.25
N GLN A 100 11.05 -17.85 -5.50
CA GLN A 100 10.42 -17.91 -6.81
C GLN A 100 10.67 -16.66 -7.67
N ALA A 101 11.16 -15.57 -7.05
CA ALA A 101 11.54 -14.37 -7.78
C ALA A 101 12.64 -14.72 -8.79
N PRO A 102 12.55 -14.25 -10.05
CA PRO A 102 13.65 -14.45 -10.98
C PRO A 102 14.92 -13.90 -10.34
N ALA A 103 15.97 -14.73 -10.31
CA ALA A 103 17.28 -14.28 -9.89
C ALA A 103 17.71 -13.20 -10.88
N GLN A 104 17.60 -11.94 -10.48
CA GLN A 104 18.07 -10.82 -11.28
C GLN A 104 19.57 -11.02 -11.47
N GLN A 105 19.96 -11.57 -12.62
CA GLN A 105 21.35 -11.82 -12.97
C GLN A 105 22.02 -10.47 -13.24
N ARG A 106 22.82 -10.05 -12.26
CA ARG A 106 23.89 -9.03 -12.32
C ARG A 106 23.48 -7.59 -12.63
#